data_AF-A0A939PEV5-F1
#
_entry.id   AF-A0A939PEV5-F1
#
_cell.length_a   1.000
_cell.length_b   1.000
_cell.length_c   1.000
_cell.angle_alpha   90.00
_cell.angle_beta   90.00
_cell.angle_gamma   90.00
#
_symmetry.space_group_name_H-M   'P 1'
#
loop_
_entity.id
_entity.type
_entity.pdbx_description
1 polymer ?
#
loop_
_entity_poly.entity_id
_entity_poly.type
_entity_poly.pdbx_seq_one_letter_code
_entity_poly.pdbx_strand_id
1 'polypeptide(L)'
;MSAGRVLLRVLGPLRVWRDGAEQDVGPRQQAYLLALLLVGVGRPVTTSELIDLIWGDDPPASALKVIHKYVGGLRRLLEPSIGARGTGSYLHRRGNAYVFSTDSGTLDLVAFRELLEAAAASLAGGEGERALDQYVEALGLWRGPVGDGFAHGTAAMAVFSAIDEEFFSACTAAAELAVSLGRPERVLPALHLAARMGPFHEPVQAALVSTLGAAGRQAEVLAAFGTFRDRLAEGLGIEPGPALRAAHLRVLTQISTPALGTAIESGGSGLVGRIEELAVLRQAVREALNGRTGLGIVEGEPGVGKSSLLEEAAADARRSGALVICAACLEGDGTPAMWPWERALTLVLDTLPAQAREKWRSSDLGVLLGSPDGVAPMLTGSRGQFRLFEQVVDVIGQAAAQQPLLLIVDDLQ
;
A
#
# COMPACT_ATOMS: atom_id res chain seq x y z
N MET A 1 43.61 -18.69 -19.00
CA MET A 1 42.72 -19.52 -18.17
C MET A 1 41.60 -18.60 -17.73
N SER A 2 40.37 -18.82 -18.20
CA SER A 2 39.24 -17.97 -17.83
C SER A 2 39.07 -18.05 -16.32
N ALA A 3 39.12 -16.90 -15.64
CA ALA A 3 38.60 -16.83 -14.28
C ALA A 3 37.16 -17.37 -14.33
N GLY A 4 36.85 -18.33 -13.45
CA GLY A 4 35.51 -18.91 -13.39
C GLY A 4 34.47 -17.82 -13.15
N ARG A 5 33.27 -17.96 -13.71
CA ARG A 5 32.23 -16.93 -13.58
C ARG A 5 31.73 -16.93 -12.14
N VAL A 6 32.04 -15.86 -11.41
CA VAL A 6 31.55 -15.62 -10.05
C VAL A 6 30.22 -14.88 -10.12
N LEU A 7 29.26 -15.27 -9.29
CA LEU A 7 28.01 -14.54 -9.08
C LEU A 7 27.80 -14.35 -7.58
N LEU A 8 27.51 -13.12 -7.19
CA LEU A 8 27.35 -12.68 -5.81
C LEU A 8 25.95 -12.11 -5.67
N ARG A 9 25.21 -12.59 -4.67
CA ARG A 9 23.88 -12.09 -4.35
C ARG A 9 23.84 -11.61 -2.91
N VAL A 10 23.46 -10.35 -2.72
CA VAL A 10 23.35 -9.70 -1.41
C VAL A 10 21.98 -9.05 -1.18
N LEU A 11 21.15 -8.91 -2.23
CA LEU A 11 19.77 -8.38 -2.17
C LEU A 11 18.79 -9.44 -1.64
N GLY A 12 19.04 -9.86 -0.40
CA GLY A 12 18.47 -11.04 0.25
C GLY A 12 19.55 -11.81 1.02
N PRO A 13 19.34 -13.10 1.29
CA PRO A 13 20.38 -13.95 1.90
C PRO A 13 21.65 -13.96 1.05
N LEU A 14 22.81 -13.81 1.71
CA LEU A 14 24.11 -13.83 1.03
C LEU A 14 24.34 -15.17 0.36
N ARG A 15 24.59 -15.15 -0.95
CA ARG A 15 24.93 -16.36 -1.71
C ARG A 15 26.03 -16.09 -2.73
N VAL A 16 26.90 -17.07 -2.90
CA VAL A 16 28.07 -17.01 -3.78
C VAL A 16 28.03 -18.23 -4.69
N TRP A 17 28.06 -18.01 -6.00
CA TRP A 17 28.24 -19.07 -6.98
C TRP A 17 29.55 -18.88 -7.72
N ARG A 18 30.16 -20.00 -8.08
CA ARG A 18 31.31 -20.04 -8.97
C ARG A 18 31.07 -21.16 -9.97
N ASP A 19 31.16 -20.83 -11.26
CA ASP A 19 30.96 -21.78 -12.37
C ASP A 19 29.65 -22.58 -12.26
N GLY A 20 28.59 -21.91 -11.79
CA GLY A 20 27.26 -22.49 -11.61
C GLY A 20 27.04 -23.27 -10.30
N ALA A 21 28.08 -23.52 -9.50
CA ALA A 21 27.97 -24.20 -8.22
C ALA A 21 27.94 -23.20 -7.05
N GLU A 22 26.95 -23.31 -6.16
CA GLU A 22 26.89 -22.53 -4.93
C GLU A 22 28.07 -22.92 -4.02
N GLN A 23 28.73 -21.91 -3.45
CA GLN A 23 29.91 -22.05 -2.63
C GLN A 23 29.58 -21.74 -1.17
N ASP A 24 30.14 -22.53 -0.25
CA ASP A 24 30.12 -22.20 1.16
C ASP A 24 31.09 -21.03 1.43
N VAL A 25 30.55 -19.91 1.93
CA VAL A 25 31.33 -18.73 2.27
C VAL A 25 32.14 -18.96 3.55
N GLY A 26 31.87 -20.05 4.27
CA GLY A 26 32.57 -20.47 5.47
C GLY A 26 31.92 -19.92 6.75
N PRO A 27 32.70 -19.68 7.81
CA PRO A 27 32.17 -19.25 9.11
C PRO A 27 31.30 -17.99 9.01
N ARG A 28 30.27 -17.89 9.87
CA ARG A 28 29.31 -16.78 9.91
C ARG A 28 29.96 -15.39 9.87
N GLN A 29 31.05 -15.17 10.62
CA GLN A 29 31.78 -13.89 10.62
C GLN A 29 32.52 -13.60 9.29
N GLN A 30 33.01 -14.62 8.60
CA GLN A 30 33.64 -14.47 7.28
C GLN A 30 32.58 -14.12 6.22
N ALA A 31 31.44 -14.80 6.26
CA ALA A 31 30.29 -14.47 5.41
C ALA A 31 29.78 -13.06 5.69
N TYR A 32 29.74 -12.66 6.96
CA TYR A 32 29.35 -11.32 7.36
C TYR A 32 30.30 -10.23 6.83
N LEU A 33 31.61 -10.45 6.98
CA LEU A 33 32.61 -9.55 6.41
C LEU A 33 32.43 -9.40 4.89
N LEU A 34 32.14 -10.50 4.18
CA LEU A 34 31.85 -10.42 2.75
C LEU A 34 30.62 -9.55 2.49
N ALA A 35 29.50 -9.76 3.19
CA ALA A 35 28.29 -8.96 3.03
C ALA A 35 28.55 -7.46 3.22
N LEU A 36 29.29 -7.06 4.25
CA LEU A 36 29.69 -5.66 4.47
C LEU A 36 30.50 -5.09 3.30
N LEU A 37 31.46 -5.85 2.79
CA LEU A 37 32.28 -5.45 1.64
C LEU A 37 31.46 -5.34 0.34
N LEU A 38 30.45 -6.20 0.15
CA LEU A 38 29.57 -6.15 -1.02
C LEU A 38 28.62 -4.94 -0.96
N VAL A 39 28.03 -4.66 0.20
CA VAL A 39 27.19 -3.46 0.40
C VAL A 39 28.02 -2.18 0.19
N GLY A 40 29.27 -2.19 0.65
CA GLY A 40 30.25 -1.13 0.43
C GLY A 40 30.99 -1.20 -0.92
N VAL A 41 30.47 -1.89 -1.93
CA VAL A 41 31.14 -2.06 -3.24
C VAL A 41 31.63 -0.72 -3.81
N GLY A 42 32.87 -0.69 -4.28
CA GLY A 42 33.56 0.48 -4.82
C GLY A 42 34.07 1.48 -3.76
N ARG A 43 33.63 1.38 -2.50
CA ARG A 43 34.06 2.26 -1.41
C ARG A 43 35.17 1.62 -0.57
N PRO A 44 36.18 2.39 -0.13
CA PRO A 44 37.17 1.90 0.83
C PRO A 44 36.54 1.77 2.21
N VAL A 45 36.61 0.57 2.79
CA VAL A 45 36.22 0.29 4.18
C VAL A 45 37.48 0.03 4.99
N THR A 46 37.74 0.86 6.00
CA THR A 46 38.92 0.77 6.83
C THR A 46 38.87 -0.46 7.73
N THR A 47 40.04 -0.95 8.14
CA THR A 47 40.09 -2.10 9.04
C THR A 47 39.48 -1.78 10.41
N SER A 48 39.57 -0.53 10.89
CA SER A 48 38.89 -0.10 12.11
C SER A 48 37.37 -0.17 11.96
N GLU A 49 36.80 0.37 10.87
CA GLU A 49 35.36 0.29 10.62
C GLU A 49 34.88 -1.17 10.53
N LEU A 50 35.65 -2.04 9.88
CA LEU A 50 35.33 -3.47 9.85
C LEU A 50 35.38 -4.12 11.25
N ILE A 51 36.29 -3.67 12.12
CA ILE A 51 36.34 -4.17 13.50
C ILE A 51 35.08 -3.72 14.25
N ASP A 52 34.75 -2.45 14.16
CA ASP A 52 33.61 -1.86 14.86
C ASP A 52 32.28 -2.47 14.37
N LEU A 53 32.14 -2.71 13.06
CA LEU A 53 30.94 -3.33 12.48
C LEU A 53 30.80 -4.82 12.85
N ILE A 54 31.91 -5.55 13.01
CA ILE A 54 31.88 -7.00 13.31
C ILE A 54 31.76 -7.30 14.80
N TRP A 55 32.42 -6.52 15.65
CA TRP A 55 32.52 -6.80 17.08
C TRP A 55 31.89 -5.73 17.97
N GLY A 56 31.52 -4.56 17.44
CA GLY A 56 31.00 -3.46 18.25
C GLY A 56 31.98 -3.05 19.34
N ASP A 57 31.48 -2.92 20.56
CA ASP A 57 32.25 -2.44 21.72
C ASP A 57 33.20 -3.49 22.34
N ASP A 58 33.13 -4.76 21.92
CA ASP A 58 33.95 -5.85 22.49
C ASP A 58 34.83 -6.56 21.44
N PRO A 59 35.78 -5.85 20.79
CA PRO A 59 36.68 -6.46 19.82
C PRO A 59 37.76 -7.31 20.52
N PRO A 60 38.06 -8.53 20.01
CA PRO A 60 39.16 -9.31 20.55
C PRO A 60 40.50 -8.61 20.27
N ALA A 61 41.48 -8.78 21.16
CA ALA A 61 42.85 -8.26 20.96
C ALA A 61 43.52 -8.74 19.64
N SER A 62 42.98 -9.80 19.03
CA SER A 62 43.43 -10.36 17.75
C SER A 62 42.56 -9.98 16.54
N ALA A 63 41.60 -9.05 16.68
CA ALA A 63 40.62 -8.71 15.63
C ALA A 63 41.27 -8.44 14.26
N LEU A 64 42.36 -7.67 14.22
CA LEU A 64 43.13 -7.41 13.00
C LEU A 64 43.64 -8.69 12.32
N LYS A 65 44.15 -9.65 13.11
CA LYS A 65 44.61 -10.95 12.59
C LYS A 65 43.43 -11.77 12.05
N VAL A 66 42.28 -11.70 12.70
CA VAL A 66 41.04 -12.37 12.29
C VAL A 66 40.53 -11.82 10.96
N ILE A 67 40.50 -10.49 10.78
CA ILE A 67 40.14 -9.86 9.50
C ILE A 67 41.09 -10.32 8.39
N HIS A 68 42.41 -10.28 8.60
CA HIS A 68 43.37 -10.74 7.59
C HIS A 68 43.15 -12.21 7.19
N LYS A 69 42.83 -13.07 8.17
CA LYS A 69 42.49 -14.48 7.92
C LYS A 69 41.24 -14.60 7.05
N TYR A 70 40.16 -13.88 7.38
CA TYR A 70 38.92 -13.91 6.61
C TYR A 70 39.10 -13.34 5.21
N VAL A 71 39.79 -12.21 5.04
CA VAL A 71 40.14 -11.65 3.72
C VAL A 71 40.91 -12.65 2.87
N GLY A 72 41.89 -13.34 3.46
CA GLY A 72 42.64 -14.40 2.77
C GLY A 72 41.79 -15.63 2.42
N GLY A 73 40.75 -15.92 3.20
CA GLY A 73 39.74 -16.95 2.90
C GLY A 73 38.85 -16.53 1.72
N LEU A 74 38.31 -15.31 1.76
CA LEU A 74 37.45 -14.74 0.73
C LEU A 74 38.16 -14.64 -0.63
N ARG A 75 39.44 -14.21 -0.67
CA ARG A 75 40.23 -14.20 -1.91
C ARG A 75 40.35 -15.59 -2.54
N ARG A 76 40.59 -16.62 -1.74
CA ARG A 76 40.68 -18.01 -2.22
C ARG A 76 39.34 -18.58 -2.65
N LEU A 77 38.25 -18.15 -1.99
CA LEU A 77 36.89 -18.53 -2.35
C LEU A 77 36.51 -17.99 -3.73
N LEU A 78 36.75 -16.69 -3.95
CA LEU A 78 36.42 -15.99 -5.20
C LEU A 78 37.38 -16.37 -6.33
N GLU A 79 38.67 -16.50 -6.03
CA GLU A 79 39.72 -16.72 -7.03
C GLU A 79 40.69 -17.85 -6.57
N PRO A 80 40.30 -19.14 -6.73
CA PRO A 80 41.08 -20.27 -6.23
C PRO A 80 42.48 -20.42 -6.84
N SER A 81 42.66 -19.92 -8.06
CA SER A 81 43.94 -19.95 -8.78
C SER A 81 44.98 -18.95 -8.24
N ILE A 82 44.58 -18.10 -7.30
CA ILE A 82 45.48 -17.11 -6.71
C ILE A 82 46.38 -17.77 -5.66
N GLY A 83 47.70 -17.67 -5.87
CA GLY A 83 48.69 -18.09 -4.88
C GLY A 83 48.56 -17.32 -3.57
N ALA A 84 49.10 -17.86 -2.47
CA ALA A 84 48.89 -17.37 -1.10
C ALA A 84 49.19 -15.88 -0.83
N ARG A 85 49.84 -15.16 -1.76
CA ARG A 85 50.14 -13.72 -1.67
C ARG A 85 49.57 -12.87 -2.82
N GLY A 86 48.77 -13.44 -3.71
CA GLY A 86 48.17 -12.65 -4.79
C GLY A 86 47.07 -11.72 -4.29
N THR A 87 46.91 -10.59 -4.97
CA THR A 87 46.04 -9.49 -4.53
C THR A 87 44.56 -9.69 -4.85
N GLY A 88 44.22 -10.56 -5.80
CA GLY A 88 42.84 -10.70 -6.30
C GLY A 88 42.41 -9.58 -7.25
N SER A 89 41.46 -9.89 -8.11
CA SER A 89 40.76 -8.93 -8.96
C SER A 89 39.54 -8.30 -8.25
N TYR A 90 38.97 -8.98 -7.25
CA TYR A 90 37.78 -8.48 -6.54
C TYR A 90 38.08 -7.66 -5.28
N LEU A 91 39.03 -8.11 -4.43
CA LEU A 91 39.24 -7.57 -3.09
C LEU A 91 40.63 -6.96 -2.93
N HIS A 92 40.71 -5.65 -3.14
CA HIS A 92 41.96 -4.89 -3.10
C HIS A 92 42.25 -4.32 -1.71
N ARG A 93 43.52 -4.26 -1.34
CA ARG A 93 43.98 -3.55 -0.14
C ARG A 93 44.53 -2.18 -0.56
N ARG A 94 44.00 -1.10 0.02
CA ARG A 94 44.50 0.28 -0.14
C ARG A 94 44.86 0.84 1.24
N GLY A 95 46.15 0.83 1.58
CA GLY A 95 46.61 1.22 2.92
C GLY A 95 46.05 0.31 4.02
N ASN A 96 45.28 0.90 4.95
CA ASN A 96 44.57 0.21 6.03
C ASN A 96 43.11 -0.13 5.67
N ALA A 97 42.70 0.06 4.41
CA ALA A 97 41.35 -0.21 3.95
C ALA A 97 41.29 -1.34 2.92
N TYR A 98 40.10 -1.91 2.79
CA TYR A 98 39.73 -2.87 1.77
C TYR A 98 38.70 -2.26 0.82
N VAL A 99 38.85 -2.52 -0.48
CA VAL A 99 37.87 -2.12 -1.50
C VAL A 99 37.44 -3.38 -2.22
N PHE A 100 36.13 -3.63 -2.26
CA PHE A 100 35.56 -4.63 -3.14
C PHE A 100 35.21 -3.98 -4.48
N SER A 101 35.62 -4.57 -5.59
CA SER A 101 35.42 -4.02 -6.93
C SER A 101 34.92 -5.10 -7.87
N THR A 102 33.82 -4.82 -8.56
CA THR A 102 33.13 -5.78 -9.42
C THR A 102 32.14 -5.07 -10.34
N ASP A 103 31.68 -5.75 -11.40
CA ASP A 103 30.64 -5.29 -12.32
C ASP A 103 29.23 -5.82 -11.96
N SER A 104 28.22 -5.31 -12.67
CA SER A 104 26.82 -5.76 -12.60
C SER A 104 26.60 -7.19 -13.08
N GLY A 105 27.51 -7.72 -13.91
CA GLY A 105 27.49 -9.13 -14.33
C GLY A 105 27.79 -10.10 -13.18
N THR A 106 28.43 -9.61 -12.12
CA THR A 106 28.91 -10.40 -10.99
C THR A 106 28.12 -10.13 -9.70
N LEU A 107 27.76 -8.87 -9.39
CA LEU A 107 27.04 -8.52 -8.15
C LEU A 107 25.68 -7.89 -8.43
N ASP A 108 24.64 -8.46 -7.81
CA ASP A 108 23.25 -7.98 -7.99
C ASP A 108 23.00 -6.56 -7.49
N LEU A 109 23.67 -6.12 -6.42
CA LEU A 109 23.57 -4.72 -5.95
C LEU A 109 24.08 -3.72 -7.00
N VAL A 110 25.12 -4.06 -7.76
CA VAL A 110 25.64 -3.19 -8.83
C VAL A 110 24.66 -3.17 -9.99
N ALA A 111 24.15 -4.34 -10.40
CA ALA A 111 23.11 -4.43 -11.43
C ALA A 111 21.84 -3.64 -11.06
N PHE A 112 21.40 -3.74 -9.80
CA PHE A 112 20.26 -2.98 -9.30
C PHE A 112 20.46 -1.47 -9.45
N ARG A 113 21.59 -0.94 -8.98
CA ARG A 113 21.88 0.51 -9.07
C ARG A 113 22.03 0.98 -10.51
N GLU A 114 22.71 0.22 -11.38
CA GLU A 114 22.81 0.55 -12.81
C GLU A 114 21.44 0.58 -13.49
N LEU A 115 20.54 -0.35 -13.16
CA LEU A 115 19.17 -0.35 -13.70
C LEU A 115 18.35 0.85 -13.21
N LEU A 116 18.52 1.27 -11.95
CA LEU A 116 17.87 2.48 -11.43
C LEU A 116 18.37 3.76 -12.12
N GLU A 117 19.69 3.88 -12.34
CA GLU A 117 20.27 4.99 -13.09
C GLU A 117 19.75 5.00 -14.53
N ALA A 118 19.66 3.83 -15.16
CA ALA A 118 19.13 3.70 -16.51
C ALA A 118 17.63 4.04 -16.57
N ALA A 119 16.84 3.65 -15.56
CA ALA A 119 15.42 4.02 -15.45
C ALA A 119 15.23 5.54 -15.31
N ALA A 120 16.05 6.19 -14.49
CA ALA A 120 16.04 7.63 -14.33
C ALA A 120 16.40 8.36 -15.64
N ALA A 121 17.38 7.86 -16.38
CA ALA A 121 17.75 8.40 -17.68
C ALA A 121 16.62 8.25 -18.72
N SER A 122 15.96 7.08 -18.76
CA SER A 122 14.79 6.83 -19.63
C SER A 122 13.63 7.77 -19.29
N LEU A 123 13.35 8.03 -18.01
CA LEU A 123 12.33 9.00 -17.59
C LEU A 123 12.66 10.42 -18.06
N ALA A 124 13.91 10.85 -17.89
CA ALA A 124 14.35 12.16 -18.37
C ALA A 124 14.23 12.30 -19.90
N GLY A 125 14.35 11.19 -20.64
CA GLY A 125 14.11 11.11 -22.09
C GLY A 125 12.64 10.98 -22.51
N GLY A 126 11.69 10.88 -21.58
CA GLY A 126 10.27 10.65 -21.88
C GLY A 126 9.91 9.20 -22.25
N GLU A 127 10.83 8.26 -22.06
CA GLU A 127 10.65 6.84 -22.37
C GLU A 127 10.06 6.07 -21.17
N GLY A 128 8.84 6.45 -20.76
CA GLY A 128 8.20 5.93 -19.54
C GLY A 128 8.04 4.41 -19.49
N GLU A 129 7.64 3.76 -20.59
CA GLU A 129 7.53 2.30 -20.66
C GLU A 129 8.89 1.60 -20.48
N ARG A 130 9.94 2.14 -21.10
CA ARG A 130 11.31 1.62 -20.96
C ARG A 130 11.82 1.79 -19.53
N ALA A 131 11.54 2.93 -18.91
CA ALA A 131 11.85 3.15 -17.50
C ALA A 131 11.14 2.14 -16.60
N LEU A 132 9.87 1.84 -16.87
CA LEU A 132 9.13 0.83 -16.12
C LEU A 132 9.73 -0.57 -16.29
N ASP A 133 10.15 -0.95 -17.50
CA ASP A 133 10.86 -2.22 -17.75
C ASP A 133 12.12 -2.33 -16.88
N GLN A 134 12.93 -1.25 -16.84
CA GLN A 134 14.16 -1.19 -16.06
C GLN A 134 13.90 -1.25 -14.56
N TYR A 135 12.87 -0.56 -14.06
CA TYR A 135 12.44 -0.70 -12.66
C TYR A 135 12.01 -2.13 -12.35
N VAL A 136 11.17 -2.75 -13.18
CA VAL A 136 10.69 -4.12 -12.94
C VAL A 136 11.86 -5.11 -12.91
N GLU A 137 12.83 -4.97 -13.81
CA GLU A 137 14.05 -5.79 -13.81
C GLU A 137 14.87 -5.58 -12.54
N ALA A 138 15.09 -4.32 -12.13
CA ALA A 138 15.84 -3.97 -10.92
C ALA A 138 15.20 -4.57 -9.67
N LEU A 139 13.89 -4.37 -9.51
CA LEU A 139 13.12 -4.85 -8.37
C LEU A 139 13.05 -6.39 -8.33
N GLY A 140 13.07 -7.04 -9.50
CA GLY A 140 13.11 -8.51 -9.62
C GLY A 140 14.40 -9.15 -9.10
N LEU A 141 15.47 -8.38 -8.84
CA LEU A 141 16.70 -8.88 -8.25
C LEU A 141 16.57 -9.18 -6.75
N TRP A 142 15.59 -8.57 -6.08
CA TRP A 142 15.39 -8.65 -4.64
C TRP A 142 14.69 -9.93 -4.21
N ARG A 143 15.21 -10.56 -3.14
CA ARG A 143 14.65 -11.80 -2.56
C ARG A 143 14.30 -11.68 -1.08
N GLY A 144 14.61 -10.56 -0.44
CA GLY A 144 14.41 -10.32 0.99
C GLY A 144 15.32 -9.19 1.51
N PRO A 145 15.37 -9.00 2.84
CA PRO A 145 16.28 -8.04 3.48
C PRO A 145 17.73 -8.26 3.09
N VAL A 146 18.47 -7.17 2.89
CA VAL A 146 19.89 -7.26 2.52
C VAL A 146 20.68 -7.95 3.63
N GLY A 147 21.44 -8.98 3.24
CA GLY A 147 22.24 -9.72 4.21
C GLY A 147 21.40 -10.44 5.27
N ASP A 148 20.21 -10.91 4.90
CA ASP A 148 19.34 -11.68 5.79
C ASP A 148 20.13 -12.74 6.58
N GLY A 149 19.97 -12.70 7.90
CA GLY A 149 20.72 -13.53 8.85
C GLY A 149 22.02 -12.92 9.40
N PHE A 150 22.43 -11.69 9.04
CA PHE A 150 23.70 -11.10 9.49
C PHE A 150 23.64 -9.88 10.41
N ALA A 151 22.46 -9.34 10.71
CA ALA A 151 22.31 -8.18 11.59
C ALA A 151 22.72 -8.48 13.05
N HIS A 152 23.87 -7.94 13.49
CA HIS A 152 24.25 -7.87 14.91
C HIS A 152 24.80 -6.47 15.19
N GLY A 153 24.22 -5.77 16.17
CA GLY A 153 24.62 -4.40 16.51
C GLY A 153 23.94 -3.33 15.63
N THR A 154 23.76 -2.14 16.20
CA THR A 154 23.00 -1.03 15.60
C THR A 154 23.67 -0.42 14.37
N ALA A 155 25.00 -0.26 14.39
CA ALA A 155 25.75 0.30 13.28
C ALA A 155 25.70 -0.60 12.02
N ALA A 156 25.83 -1.91 12.22
CA ALA A 156 25.67 -2.91 11.19
C ALA A 156 24.28 -2.86 10.55
N MET A 157 23.23 -2.82 11.37
CA MET A 157 21.85 -2.72 10.91
C MET A 157 21.65 -1.49 10.02
N ALA A 158 22.17 -0.33 10.42
CA ALA A 158 22.05 0.89 9.63
C ALA A 158 22.67 0.77 8.22
N VAL A 159 23.80 0.06 8.08
CA VAL A 159 24.46 -0.14 6.78
C VAL A 159 23.60 -0.99 5.83
N PHE A 160 22.97 -2.07 6.32
CA PHE A 160 22.09 -2.91 5.49
C PHE A 160 20.75 -2.23 5.23
N SER A 161 20.15 -1.62 6.26
CA SER A 161 18.88 -0.92 6.13
C SER A 161 18.96 0.26 5.17
N ALA A 162 20.11 0.94 5.04
CA ALA A 162 20.28 1.97 4.01
C ALA A 162 20.05 1.43 2.58
N ILE A 163 20.37 0.16 2.32
CA ILE A 163 20.13 -0.48 1.02
C ILE A 163 18.67 -0.93 0.91
N ASP A 164 18.06 -1.42 1.99
CA ASP A 164 16.61 -1.69 2.03
C ASP A 164 15.80 -0.41 1.72
N GLU A 165 16.26 0.76 2.20
CA GLU A 165 15.67 2.06 1.90
C GLU A 165 15.80 2.44 0.40
N GLU A 166 16.94 2.11 -0.25
CA GLU A 166 17.07 2.27 -1.71
C GLU A 166 16.00 1.45 -2.45
N PHE A 167 15.68 0.24 -1.98
CA PHE A 167 14.62 -0.59 -2.54
C PHE A 167 13.23 -0.04 -2.30
N PHE A 168 12.94 0.46 -1.09
CA PHE A 168 11.66 1.05 -0.77
C PHE A 168 11.40 2.29 -1.63
N SER A 169 12.40 3.16 -1.79
CA SER A 169 12.32 4.31 -2.67
C SER A 169 12.06 3.90 -4.12
N ALA A 170 12.81 2.92 -4.64
CA ALA A 170 12.61 2.40 -5.99
C ALA A 170 11.21 1.79 -6.21
N CYS A 171 10.70 1.05 -5.22
CA CYS A 171 9.34 0.51 -5.26
C CYS A 171 8.28 1.61 -5.34
N THR A 172 8.42 2.67 -4.53
CA THR A 172 7.47 3.79 -4.54
C THR A 172 7.49 4.55 -5.87
N ALA A 173 8.67 4.83 -6.43
CA ALA A 173 8.80 5.49 -7.72
C ALA A 173 8.23 4.62 -8.88
N ALA A 174 8.54 3.33 -8.88
CA ALA A 174 8.01 2.39 -9.87
C ALA A 174 6.49 2.25 -9.78
N ALA A 175 5.91 2.30 -8.58
CA ALA A 175 4.47 2.28 -8.36
C ALA A 175 3.77 3.49 -8.98
N GLU A 176 4.27 4.70 -8.71
CA GLU A 176 3.73 5.93 -9.28
C GLU A 176 3.76 5.90 -10.82
N LEU A 177 4.90 5.48 -11.39
CA LEU A 177 5.06 5.34 -12.83
C LEU A 177 4.10 4.29 -13.41
N ALA A 178 4.03 3.10 -12.81
CA ALA A 178 3.18 2.00 -13.26
C ALA A 178 1.70 2.38 -13.25
N VAL A 179 1.24 3.09 -12.21
CA VAL A 179 -0.13 3.61 -12.13
C VAL A 179 -0.38 4.65 -13.23
N SER A 180 0.55 5.57 -13.46
CA SER A 180 0.42 6.59 -14.51
C SER A 180 0.34 6.02 -15.93
N LEU A 181 0.99 4.87 -16.16
CA LEU A 181 1.00 4.16 -17.45
C LEU A 181 -0.16 3.15 -17.58
N GLY A 182 -1.01 2.98 -16.55
CA GLY A 182 -2.07 1.98 -16.56
C GLY A 182 -1.55 0.54 -16.58
N ARG A 183 -0.39 0.29 -15.95
CA ARG A 183 0.27 -1.02 -15.80
C ARG A 183 0.57 -1.37 -14.34
N PRO A 184 -0.36 -1.16 -13.39
CA PRO A 184 -0.10 -1.31 -11.95
C PRO A 184 0.34 -2.73 -11.55
N GLU A 185 -0.10 -3.76 -12.26
CA GLU A 185 0.17 -5.16 -11.92
C GLU A 185 1.66 -5.52 -11.98
N ARG A 186 2.42 -4.82 -12.82
CA ARG A 186 3.83 -5.13 -13.10
C ARG A 186 4.74 -5.01 -11.88
N VAL A 187 4.37 -4.16 -10.92
CA VAL A 187 5.20 -3.83 -9.74
C VAL A 187 4.66 -4.43 -8.44
N LEU A 188 3.45 -5.02 -8.45
CA LEU A 188 2.83 -5.61 -7.26
C LEU A 188 3.69 -6.67 -6.55
N PRO A 189 4.38 -7.59 -7.26
CA PRO A 189 5.24 -8.58 -6.59
C PRO A 189 6.35 -7.94 -5.73
N ALA A 190 6.98 -6.88 -6.27
CA ALA A 190 8.01 -6.14 -5.56
C ALA A 190 7.45 -5.31 -4.40
N LEU A 191 6.31 -4.64 -4.59
CA LEU A 191 5.64 -3.90 -3.52
C LEU A 191 5.22 -4.81 -2.37
N HIS A 192 4.72 -6.02 -2.64
CA HIS A 192 4.43 -6.99 -1.58
C HIS A 192 5.69 -7.41 -0.82
N LEU A 193 6.83 -7.59 -1.51
CA LEU A 193 8.10 -7.87 -0.85
C LEU A 193 8.54 -6.69 0.03
N ALA A 194 8.49 -5.47 -0.50
CA ALA A 194 8.81 -4.25 0.23
C ALA A 194 7.92 -4.08 1.46
N ALA A 195 6.60 -4.32 1.36
CA ALA A 195 5.66 -4.21 2.46
C ALA A 195 5.90 -5.26 3.56
N ARG A 196 6.43 -6.44 3.22
CA ARG A 196 6.86 -7.45 4.20
C ARG A 196 8.18 -7.07 4.89
N MET A 197 9.11 -6.48 4.14
CA MET A 197 10.41 -6.04 4.66
C MET A 197 10.31 -4.78 5.54
N GLY A 198 9.45 -3.83 5.15
CA GLY A 198 9.15 -2.60 5.85
C GLY A 198 7.71 -2.58 6.37
N PRO A 199 7.37 -3.40 7.39
CA PRO A 199 6.00 -3.50 7.88
C PRO A 199 5.47 -2.21 8.51
N PHE A 200 6.36 -1.28 8.89
CA PHE A 200 6.04 0.05 9.42
C PHE A 200 6.41 1.19 8.45
N HIS A 201 6.89 0.86 7.23
CA HIS A 201 7.31 1.84 6.25
C HIS A 201 6.10 2.41 5.48
N GLU A 202 5.47 3.44 6.04
CA GLU A 202 4.19 3.98 5.55
C GLU A 202 4.16 4.32 4.04
N PRO A 203 5.20 4.94 3.43
CA PRO A 203 5.17 5.23 1.99
C PRO A 203 5.04 3.97 1.11
N VAL A 204 5.65 2.86 1.51
CA VAL A 204 5.55 1.58 0.78
C VAL A 204 4.16 0.99 0.92
N GLN A 205 3.57 1.07 2.12
CA GLN A 205 2.21 0.60 2.38
C GLN A 205 1.19 1.42 1.57
N ALA A 206 1.38 2.74 1.49
CA ALA A 206 0.55 3.64 0.69
C ALA A 206 0.68 3.38 -0.82
N ALA A 207 1.90 3.12 -1.30
CA ALA A 207 2.14 2.72 -2.68
C ALA A 207 1.48 1.37 -3.02
N LEU A 208 1.55 0.38 -2.11
CA LEU A 208 0.86 -0.90 -2.28
C LEU A 208 -0.65 -0.73 -2.38
N VAL A 209 -1.27 -0.02 -1.43
CA VAL A 209 -2.72 0.26 -1.43
C VAL A 209 -3.15 0.99 -2.71
N SER A 210 -2.41 2.02 -3.11
CA SER A 210 -2.72 2.80 -4.32
C SER A 210 -2.61 1.95 -5.59
N THR A 211 -1.58 1.11 -5.68
CA THR A 211 -1.33 0.25 -6.84
C THR A 211 -2.37 -0.87 -6.94
N LEU A 212 -2.74 -1.49 -5.81
CA LEU A 212 -3.81 -2.49 -5.76
C LEU A 212 -5.16 -1.87 -6.16
N GLY A 213 -5.44 -0.64 -5.73
CA GLY A 213 -6.62 0.11 -6.14
C GLY A 213 -6.65 0.37 -7.65
N ALA A 214 -5.53 0.85 -8.21
CA ALA A 214 -5.40 1.06 -9.65
C ALA A 214 -5.52 -0.24 -10.48
N ALA A 215 -5.11 -1.38 -9.91
CA ALA A 215 -5.27 -2.71 -10.51
C ALA A 215 -6.68 -3.32 -10.31
N GLY A 216 -7.61 -2.60 -9.68
CA GLY A 216 -8.96 -3.10 -9.40
C GLY A 216 -9.04 -4.20 -8.34
N ARG A 217 -7.97 -4.46 -7.57
CA ARG A 217 -7.90 -5.52 -6.55
C ARG A 217 -8.43 -5.04 -5.20
N GLN A 218 -9.69 -4.64 -5.18
CA GLN A 218 -10.33 -3.94 -4.05
C GLN A 218 -10.30 -4.74 -2.73
N ALA A 219 -10.61 -6.03 -2.76
CA ALA A 219 -10.59 -6.88 -1.57
C ALA A 219 -9.20 -6.90 -0.90
N GLU A 220 -8.14 -6.86 -1.71
CA GLU A 220 -6.76 -6.84 -1.22
C GLU A 220 -6.36 -5.47 -0.68
N VAL A 221 -6.93 -4.39 -1.19
CA VAL A 221 -6.77 -3.05 -0.60
C VAL A 221 -7.31 -3.02 0.82
N LEU A 222 -8.55 -3.51 1.02
CA LEU A 222 -9.18 -3.52 2.34
C LEU A 222 -8.39 -4.38 3.33
N ALA A 223 -7.98 -5.58 2.90
CA ALA A 223 -7.16 -6.48 3.72
C ALA A 223 -5.79 -5.88 4.07
N ALA A 224 -5.09 -5.27 3.09
CA ALA A 224 -3.78 -4.65 3.31
C ALA A 224 -3.86 -3.45 4.26
N PHE A 225 -4.87 -2.58 4.10
CA PHE A 225 -5.08 -1.43 4.96
C PHE A 225 -5.43 -1.85 6.40
N GLY A 226 -6.37 -2.78 6.57
CA GLY A 226 -6.75 -3.31 7.89
C GLY A 226 -5.55 -3.92 8.61
N THR A 227 -4.81 -4.81 7.95
CA THR A 227 -3.61 -5.44 8.52
C THR A 227 -2.58 -4.42 8.98
N PHE A 228 -2.37 -3.34 8.21
CA PHE A 228 -1.39 -2.32 8.58
C PHE A 228 -1.88 -1.43 9.73
N ARG A 229 -3.16 -1.03 9.73
CA ARG A 229 -3.76 -0.27 10.83
C ARG A 229 -3.64 -1.03 12.15
N ASP A 230 -4.05 -2.30 12.16
CA ASP A 230 -4.04 -3.13 13.36
C ASP A 230 -2.58 -3.29 13.86
N ARG A 231 -1.63 -3.48 12.94
CA ARG A 231 -0.21 -3.55 13.27
C ARG A 231 0.35 -2.24 13.85
N LEU A 232 -0.06 -1.08 13.34
CA LEU A 232 0.37 0.22 13.90
C LEU A 232 -0.21 0.45 15.30
N ALA A 233 -1.49 0.11 15.49
CA ALA A 233 -2.15 0.21 16.78
C ALA A 233 -1.50 -0.70 17.82
N GLU A 234 -1.24 -1.97 17.48
CA GLU A 234 -0.61 -2.95 18.38
C GLU A 234 0.88 -2.66 18.62
N GLY A 235 1.63 -2.30 17.56
CA GLY A 235 3.08 -2.19 17.61
C GLY A 235 3.60 -0.85 18.10
N LEU A 236 2.91 0.25 17.79
CA LEU A 236 3.37 1.61 18.04
C LEU A 236 2.33 2.48 18.77
N GLY A 237 1.08 2.02 18.89
CA GLY A 237 -0.01 2.80 19.51
C GLY A 237 -0.38 4.04 18.71
N ILE A 238 -0.13 4.05 17.40
CA ILE A 238 -0.39 5.18 16.51
C ILE A 238 -1.35 4.78 15.39
N GLU A 239 -2.05 5.76 14.84
CA GLU A 239 -2.94 5.58 13.70
C GLU A 239 -2.20 5.73 12.35
N PRO A 240 -2.72 5.14 11.25
CA PRO A 240 -2.17 5.34 9.91
C PRO A 240 -2.09 6.81 9.51
N GLY A 241 -0.95 7.25 8.98
CA GLY A 241 -0.76 8.63 8.55
C GLY A 241 -1.61 9.08 7.35
N PRO A 242 -1.58 10.38 7.03
CA PRO A 242 -2.49 10.99 6.06
C PRO A 242 -2.31 10.47 4.63
N ALA A 243 -1.10 10.06 4.24
CA ALA A 243 -0.83 9.55 2.90
C ALA A 243 -1.55 8.21 2.66
N LEU A 244 -1.49 7.31 3.64
CA LEU A 244 -2.17 6.01 3.55
C LEU A 244 -3.69 6.16 3.66
N ARG A 245 -4.19 7.03 4.54
CA ARG A 245 -5.62 7.34 4.61
C ARG A 245 -6.16 7.91 3.29
N ALA A 246 -5.41 8.82 2.66
CA ALA A 246 -5.79 9.38 1.37
C ALA A 246 -5.75 8.33 0.23
N ALA A 247 -4.84 7.36 0.29
CA ALA A 247 -4.83 6.23 -0.64
C ALA A 247 -6.06 5.34 -0.45
N HIS A 248 -6.40 4.99 0.80
CA HIS A 248 -7.58 4.19 1.12
C HIS A 248 -8.89 4.89 0.71
N LEU A 249 -9.04 6.18 1.02
CA LEU A 249 -10.20 6.98 0.63
C LEU A 249 -10.37 7.06 -0.90
N ARG A 250 -9.27 7.17 -1.66
CA ARG A 250 -9.33 7.14 -3.14
C ARG A 250 -9.89 5.83 -3.68
N VAL A 251 -9.58 4.70 -3.04
CA VAL A 251 -10.15 3.40 -3.43
C VAL A 251 -11.63 3.32 -3.03
N LEU A 252 -12.00 3.78 -1.84
CA LEU A 252 -13.41 3.82 -1.39
C LEU A 252 -14.30 4.74 -2.25
N THR A 253 -13.77 5.87 -2.74
CA THR A 253 -14.52 6.75 -3.63
C THR A 253 -14.66 6.14 -5.03
N GLN A 254 -13.66 5.43 -5.54
CA GLN A 254 -13.76 4.66 -6.79
C GLN A 254 -14.77 3.50 -6.71
N ILE A 255 -14.97 2.91 -5.52
CA ILE A 255 -16.03 1.93 -5.27
C ILE A 255 -17.42 2.59 -5.32
N SER A 256 -17.51 3.87 -4.98
CA SER A 256 -18.79 4.62 -4.92
C SER A 256 -19.13 5.40 -6.19
N THR A 257 -18.16 5.69 -7.06
CA THR A 257 -18.41 6.13 -8.44
C THR A 257 -18.31 4.93 -9.37
N PRO A 258 -19.43 4.29 -9.78
CA PRO A 258 -19.39 3.53 -11.01
C PRO A 258 -18.89 4.51 -12.08
N ALA A 259 -17.91 4.07 -12.87
CA ALA A 259 -17.28 4.88 -13.90
C ALA A 259 -18.33 5.70 -14.68
N LEU A 260 -18.33 7.01 -14.47
CA LEU A 260 -18.88 7.97 -15.44
C LEU A 260 -17.92 7.98 -16.64
N GLY A 261 -17.95 6.89 -17.40
CA GLY A 261 -17.05 6.62 -18.50
C GLY A 261 -17.61 5.46 -19.31
N THR A 262 -18.22 5.81 -20.44
CA THR A 262 -18.83 4.90 -21.44
C THR A 262 -19.98 4.04 -20.93
N ALA A 263 -21.17 4.64 -20.94
CA ALA A 263 -22.41 3.90 -21.11
C ALA A 263 -22.35 3.12 -22.43
N ILE A 264 -21.96 1.85 -22.35
CA ILE A 264 -22.52 0.83 -23.23
C ILE A 264 -23.90 0.57 -22.66
N GLU A 265 -24.91 0.98 -23.42
CA GLU A 265 -26.31 0.58 -23.25
C GLU A 265 -26.38 -0.94 -23.06
N SER A 266 -26.41 -1.37 -21.79
CA SER A 266 -26.70 -2.76 -21.44
C SER A 266 -28.19 -2.80 -21.16
N GLY A 267 -28.93 -3.26 -22.17
CA GLY A 267 -30.37 -3.44 -22.17
C GLY A 267 -30.85 -4.30 -21.00
N GLY A 268 -32.04 -3.97 -20.53
CA GLY A 268 -32.63 -4.51 -19.31
C GLY A 268 -32.75 -6.03 -19.28
N SER A 269 -32.32 -6.60 -18.17
CA SER A 269 -32.92 -7.82 -17.64
C SER A 269 -33.93 -7.42 -16.57
N GLY A 270 -35.21 -7.38 -16.93
CA GLY A 270 -36.27 -7.14 -15.95
C GLY A 270 -36.24 -8.18 -14.84
N LEU A 271 -36.42 -7.75 -13.59
CA LEU A 271 -36.59 -8.62 -12.44
C LEU A 271 -37.70 -9.64 -12.72
N VAL A 272 -37.35 -10.93 -12.80
CA VAL A 272 -38.32 -12.01 -12.97
C VAL A 272 -38.87 -12.39 -11.58
N GLY A 273 -40.20 -12.32 -11.43
CA GLY A 273 -40.90 -12.88 -10.25
C GLY A 273 -41.11 -11.95 -9.06
N ARG A 274 -40.84 -10.64 -9.16
CA ARG A 274 -41.04 -9.64 -8.08
C ARG A 274 -41.92 -8.45 -8.47
N ILE A 275 -42.94 -8.72 -9.29
CA ILE A 275 -43.78 -7.68 -9.88
C ILE A 275 -44.65 -7.01 -8.82
N GLU A 276 -45.11 -7.76 -7.81
CA GLU A 276 -45.99 -7.24 -6.76
C GLU A 276 -45.23 -6.39 -5.73
N GLU A 277 -44.06 -6.84 -5.27
CA GLU A 277 -43.21 -6.11 -4.31
C GLU A 277 -42.67 -4.82 -4.93
N LEU A 278 -42.23 -4.88 -6.19
CA LEU A 278 -41.81 -3.70 -6.93
C LEU A 278 -42.98 -2.75 -7.18
N ALA A 279 -44.20 -3.25 -7.38
CA ALA A 279 -45.39 -2.40 -7.52
C ALA A 279 -45.70 -1.61 -6.22
N VAL A 280 -45.49 -2.22 -5.06
CA VAL A 280 -45.63 -1.54 -3.75
C VAL A 280 -44.59 -0.43 -3.60
N LEU A 281 -43.31 -0.71 -3.90
CA LEU A 281 -42.26 0.31 -3.85
C LEU A 281 -42.51 1.44 -4.86
N ARG A 282 -42.93 1.11 -6.08
CA ARG A 282 -43.33 2.09 -7.11
C ARG A 282 -44.53 2.93 -6.69
N GLN A 283 -45.47 2.36 -5.95
CA GLN A 283 -46.59 3.13 -5.40
C GLN A 283 -46.08 4.11 -4.35
N ALA A 284 -45.24 3.68 -3.41
CA ALA A 284 -44.66 4.56 -2.39
C ALA A 284 -43.85 5.71 -3.02
N VAL A 285 -43.03 5.43 -4.04
CA VAL A 285 -42.28 6.46 -4.79
C VAL A 285 -43.21 7.44 -5.50
N ARG A 286 -44.29 6.96 -6.13
CA ARG A 286 -45.29 7.85 -6.77
C ARG A 286 -46.01 8.74 -5.77
N GLU A 287 -46.26 8.25 -4.57
CA GLU A 287 -46.85 9.07 -3.51
C GLU A 287 -45.89 10.13 -2.99
N ALA A 288 -44.59 9.79 -2.91
CA ALA A 288 -43.53 10.74 -2.61
C ALA A 288 -43.40 11.85 -3.67
N LEU A 289 -43.47 11.49 -4.95
CA LEU A 289 -43.51 12.46 -6.06
C LEU A 289 -44.73 13.39 -5.99
N ASN A 290 -45.85 12.93 -5.41
CA ASN A 290 -47.05 13.73 -5.21
C ASN A 290 -47.04 14.55 -3.88
N GLY A 291 -45.89 14.64 -3.21
CA GLY A 291 -45.71 15.46 -2.00
C GLY A 291 -46.14 14.79 -0.69
N ARG A 292 -46.29 13.45 -0.66
CA ARG A 292 -46.54 12.70 0.58
C ARG A 292 -45.26 12.07 1.12
N THR A 293 -45.10 11.98 2.42
CA THR A 293 -43.97 11.23 3.01
C THR A 293 -44.38 9.77 3.22
N GLY A 294 -43.49 8.83 2.90
CA GLY A 294 -43.72 7.40 3.10
C GLY A 294 -42.47 6.68 3.60
N LEU A 295 -42.66 5.58 4.34
CA LEU A 295 -41.60 4.68 4.79
C LEU A 295 -41.93 3.27 4.29
N GLY A 296 -40.96 2.61 3.66
CA GLY A 296 -41.05 1.22 3.24
C GLY A 296 -39.94 0.41 3.88
N ILE A 297 -40.26 -0.80 4.32
CA ILE A 297 -39.30 -1.75 4.90
C ILE A 297 -39.31 -3.00 4.01
N VAL A 298 -38.12 -3.43 3.57
CA VAL A 298 -37.94 -4.64 2.73
C VAL A 298 -37.24 -5.70 3.55
N GLU A 299 -38.00 -6.70 4.01
CA GLU A 299 -37.48 -7.83 4.80
C GLU A 299 -37.40 -9.11 3.95
N GLY A 300 -36.47 -10.00 4.29
CA GLY A 300 -36.31 -11.28 3.60
C GLY A 300 -35.00 -11.98 3.94
N GLU A 301 -34.83 -13.23 3.51
CA GLU A 301 -33.62 -14.01 3.79
C GLU A 301 -32.37 -13.40 3.10
N PRO A 302 -31.16 -13.60 3.64
CA PRO A 302 -29.92 -13.23 2.96
C PRO A 302 -29.83 -13.89 1.57
N GLY A 303 -29.33 -13.16 0.57
CA GLY A 303 -29.21 -13.67 -0.79
C GLY A 303 -30.51 -13.76 -1.61
N VAL A 304 -31.67 -13.42 -1.02
CA VAL A 304 -32.95 -13.44 -1.76
C VAL A 304 -33.05 -12.30 -2.81
N GLY A 305 -32.08 -11.38 -2.90
CA GLY A 305 -32.08 -10.29 -3.89
C GLY A 305 -32.80 -9.01 -3.44
N LYS A 306 -32.81 -8.70 -2.13
CA LYS A 306 -33.39 -7.45 -1.59
C LYS A 306 -32.71 -6.20 -2.17
N SER A 307 -31.38 -6.21 -2.25
CA SER A 307 -30.60 -5.12 -2.83
C SER A 307 -30.94 -4.90 -4.30
N SER A 308 -31.09 -5.97 -5.10
CA SER A 308 -31.53 -5.86 -6.50
C SER A 308 -32.93 -5.27 -6.65
N LEU A 309 -33.84 -5.53 -5.71
CA LEU A 309 -35.18 -4.93 -5.70
C LEU A 309 -35.12 -3.42 -5.39
N LEU A 310 -34.28 -3.02 -4.43
CA LEU A 310 -34.06 -1.61 -4.07
C LEU A 310 -33.35 -0.84 -5.19
N GLU A 311 -32.40 -1.45 -5.90
CA GLU A 311 -31.73 -0.88 -7.06
C GLU A 311 -32.69 -0.60 -8.22
N GLU A 312 -33.61 -1.51 -8.51
CA GLU A 312 -34.63 -1.32 -9.55
C GLU A 312 -35.59 -0.20 -9.17
N ALA A 313 -36.05 -0.14 -7.92
CA ALA A 313 -36.88 0.96 -7.42
C ALA A 313 -36.14 2.31 -7.46
N ALA A 314 -34.84 2.31 -7.14
CA ALA A 314 -33.97 3.49 -7.28
C ALA A 314 -33.85 3.94 -8.74
N ALA A 315 -33.67 3.01 -9.68
CA ALA A 315 -33.60 3.32 -11.10
C ALA A 315 -34.92 3.91 -11.64
N ASP A 316 -36.06 3.38 -11.22
CA ASP A 316 -37.38 3.92 -11.54
C ASP A 316 -37.60 5.33 -10.98
N ALA A 317 -37.20 5.56 -9.73
CA ALA A 317 -37.31 6.87 -9.08
C ALA A 317 -36.44 7.92 -9.77
N ARG A 318 -35.19 7.57 -10.15
CA ARG A 318 -34.31 8.45 -10.94
C ARG A 318 -34.92 8.81 -12.29
N ARG A 319 -35.49 7.82 -13.00
CA ARG A 319 -36.21 8.07 -14.27
C ARG A 319 -37.41 8.99 -14.12
N SER A 320 -38.01 9.01 -12.93
CA SER A 320 -39.16 9.87 -12.60
C SER A 320 -38.75 11.25 -12.06
N GLY A 321 -37.44 11.57 -12.07
CA GLY A 321 -36.92 12.88 -11.65
C GLY A 321 -36.73 13.07 -10.15
N ALA A 322 -36.79 11.99 -9.35
CA ALA A 322 -36.45 12.07 -7.94
C ALA A 322 -34.94 12.04 -7.71
N LEU A 323 -34.47 12.79 -6.72
CA LEU A 323 -33.15 12.62 -6.14
C LEU A 323 -33.13 11.30 -5.37
N VAL A 324 -32.24 10.38 -5.75
CA VAL A 324 -32.12 9.08 -5.07
C VAL A 324 -30.76 8.99 -4.39
N ILE A 325 -30.79 8.82 -3.06
CA ILE A 325 -29.62 8.67 -2.21
C ILE A 325 -29.64 7.26 -1.63
N CYS A 326 -28.60 6.49 -1.90
CA CYS A 326 -28.43 5.14 -1.35
C CYS A 326 -27.28 5.15 -0.33
N ALA A 327 -27.54 4.64 0.85
CA ALA A 327 -26.55 4.33 1.87
C ALA A 327 -26.63 2.84 2.20
N ALA A 328 -25.48 2.20 2.40
CA ALA A 328 -25.41 0.80 2.80
C ALA A 328 -24.63 0.69 4.12
N CYS A 329 -25.05 -0.23 4.99
CA CYS A 329 -24.23 -0.64 6.13
C CYS A 329 -23.00 -1.40 5.63
N LEU A 330 -21.86 -1.22 6.30
CA LEU A 330 -20.66 -2.02 6.08
C LEU A 330 -20.58 -3.09 7.16
N GLU A 331 -20.53 -4.36 6.76
CA GLU A 331 -20.24 -5.47 7.68
C GLU A 331 -18.75 -5.43 8.07
N GLY A 332 -18.45 -5.26 9.36
CA GLY A 332 -17.09 -5.34 9.90
C GLY A 332 -16.89 -4.63 11.26
N ASP A 333 -16.01 -5.18 12.10
CA ASP A 333 -15.56 -4.61 13.37
C ASP A 333 -14.71 -3.34 13.10
N GLY A 334 -15.37 -2.22 12.84
CA GLY A 334 -14.71 -0.95 12.52
C GLY A 334 -15.59 0.09 11.81
N THR A 335 -16.84 -0.23 11.48
CA THR A 335 -17.79 0.73 10.91
C THR A 335 -18.12 1.84 11.93
N PRO A 336 -17.90 3.12 11.59
CA PRO A 336 -18.26 4.23 12.47
C PRO A 336 -19.73 4.19 12.87
N ALA A 337 -20.04 4.61 14.11
CA ALA A 337 -21.43 4.71 14.54
C ALA A 337 -22.21 5.63 13.59
N MET A 338 -23.40 5.19 13.15
CA MET A 338 -24.26 5.95 12.21
C MET A 338 -23.66 6.14 10.80
N TRP A 339 -22.70 5.31 10.38
CA TRP A 339 -22.08 5.38 9.04
C TRP A 339 -23.04 5.54 7.85
N PRO A 340 -24.16 4.78 7.74
CA PRO A 340 -25.10 4.97 6.64
C PRO A 340 -25.70 6.39 6.63
N TRP A 341 -25.94 6.97 7.80
CA TRP A 341 -26.46 8.32 7.95
C TRP A 341 -25.42 9.39 7.63
N GLU A 342 -24.16 9.21 8.03
CA GLU A 342 -23.07 10.12 7.64
C GLU A 342 -22.98 10.22 6.11
N ARG A 343 -23.01 9.08 5.42
CA ARG A 343 -22.99 9.01 3.95
C ARG A 343 -24.23 9.65 3.32
N ALA A 344 -25.42 9.31 3.81
CA ALA A 344 -26.67 9.88 3.33
C ALA A 344 -26.69 11.41 3.48
N LEU A 345 -26.34 11.91 4.67
CA LEU A 345 -26.35 13.33 5.00
C LEU A 345 -25.30 14.12 4.22
N THR A 346 -24.12 13.54 3.99
CA THR A 346 -23.11 14.16 3.12
C THR A 346 -23.67 14.40 1.71
N LEU A 347 -24.31 13.38 1.13
CA LEU A 347 -24.91 13.48 -0.21
C LEU A 347 -26.09 14.46 -0.23
N VAL A 348 -26.94 14.46 0.79
CA VAL A 348 -28.04 15.44 0.94
C VAL A 348 -27.48 16.87 0.96
N LEU A 349 -26.44 17.13 1.76
CA LEU A 349 -25.85 18.46 1.90
C LEU A 349 -25.21 18.99 0.61
N ASP A 350 -24.68 18.10 -0.22
CA ASP A 350 -24.10 18.46 -1.52
C ASP A 350 -25.17 18.93 -2.52
N THR A 351 -26.43 18.55 -2.32
CA THR A 351 -27.55 19.06 -3.13
C THR A 351 -28.05 20.43 -2.68
N LEU A 352 -27.70 20.88 -1.46
CA LEU A 352 -28.12 22.17 -0.94
C LEU A 352 -27.19 23.31 -1.39
N PRO A 353 -27.69 24.56 -1.51
CA PRO A 353 -26.88 25.75 -1.77
C PRO A 353 -25.77 25.95 -0.74
N ALA A 354 -24.65 26.54 -1.16
CA ALA A 354 -23.46 26.71 -0.33
C ALA A 354 -23.74 27.36 1.05
N GLN A 355 -24.61 28.36 1.09
CA GLN A 355 -24.99 29.05 2.34
C GLN A 355 -25.75 28.14 3.32
N ALA A 356 -26.61 27.26 2.81
CA ALA A 356 -27.32 26.28 3.64
C ALA A 356 -26.38 25.17 4.10
N ARG A 357 -25.45 24.75 3.24
CA ARG A 357 -24.42 23.75 3.56
C ARG A 357 -23.52 24.21 4.70
N GLU A 358 -23.08 25.47 4.68
CA GLU A 358 -22.23 26.05 5.73
C GLU A 358 -22.99 26.19 7.07
N LYS A 359 -24.28 26.52 7.02
CA LYS A 359 -25.16 26.55 8.21
C LYS A 359 -25.29 25.18 8.87
N TRP A 360 -25.45 24.11 8.09
CA TRP A 360 -25.58 22.76 8.63
C TRP A 360 -24.24 22.17 9.09
N ARG A 361 -23.14 22.51 8.41
CA ARG A 361 -21.77 22.14 8.86
C ARG A 361 -21.35 22.83 10.15
N SER A 362 -21.99 23.92 10.54
CA SER A 362 -21.76 24.60 11.81
C SER A 362 -22.73 24.19 12.93
N SER A 363 -23.66 23.26 12.67
CA SER A 363 -24.56 22.69 13.68
C SER A 363 -24.05 21.36 14.25
N ASP A 364 -24.83 20.71 15.12
CA ASP A 364 -24.51 19.40 15.68
C ASP A 364 -24.36 18.31 14.58
N LEU A 365 -24.95 18.51 13.39
CA LEU A 365 -24.72 17.68 12.21
C LEU A 365 -23.27 17.77 11.70
N GLY A 366 -22.64 18.94 11.79
CA GLY A 366 -21.24 19.11 11.44
C GLY A 366 -20.29 18.31 12.33
N VAL A 367 -20.71 18.05 13.58
CA VAL A 367 -19.97 17.19 14.51
C VAL A 367 -20.06 15.73 14.09
N LEU A 368 -21.24 15.27 13.62
CA LEU A 368 -21.42 13.93 13.07
C LEU A 368 -20.67 13.74 11.74
N LEU A 369 -20.62 14.76 10.88
CA LEU A 369 -19.98 14.73 9.56
C LEU A 369 -18.48 15.09 9.59
N GLY A 370 -17.97 15.53 10.73
CA GLY A 370 -16.63 16.10 10.89
C GLY A 370 -15.79 15.47 12.00
N SER A 371 -16.30 14.42 12.69
CA SER A 371 -15.52 13.70 13.70
C SER A 371 -14.48 12.81 13.02
N PRO A 372 -13.16 13.10 13.13
CA PRO A 372 -12.10 12.34 12.47
C PRO A 372 -11.86 10.96 13.09
N ASP A 373 -12.46 10.67 14.25
CA ASP A 373 -12.08 9.57 15.13
C ASP A 373 -13.12 8.43 15.23
N GLY A 374 -14.22 8.48 14.47
CA GLY A 374 -15.26 7.42 14.50
C GLY A 374 -16.01 7.27 15.85
N VAL A 375 -15.54 7.95 16.89
CA VAL A 375 -16.30 8.24 18.11
C VAL A 375 -17.24 9.38 17.73
N ALA A 376 -18.50 9.06 17.43
CA ALA A 376 -19.56 10.05 17.65
C ALA A 376 -19.32 10.56 19.08
N PRO A 377 -19.06 11.87 19.32
CA PRO A 377 -18.97 12.33 20.70
C PRO A 377 -20.23 11.79 21.34
N MET A 378 -20.07 10.98 22.40
CA MET A 378 -21.23 10.45 23.10
C MET A 378 -22.05 11.69 23.45
N LEU A 379 -23.11 11.95 22.68
CA LEU A 379 -24.11 12.95 22.95
C LEU A 379 -24.76 12.40 24.21
N THR A 380 -24.13 12.72 25.33
CA THR A 380 -24.31 12.07 26.62
C THR A 380 -25.62 12.59 27.15
N GLY A 381 -26.70 11.89 26.80
CA GLY A 381 -28.06 12.21 27.21
C GLY A 381 -29.08 12.13 26.07
N SER A 382 -30.28 11.62 26.40
CA SER A 382 -31.42 11.47 25.49
C SER A 382 -31.80 12.75 24.72
N ARG A 383 -31.52 13.93 25.29
CA ARG A 383 -31.78 15.23 24.64
C ARG A 383 -30.83 15.56 23.48
N GLY A 384 -29.58 15.11 23.53
CA GLY A 384 -28.59 15.36 22.47
C GLY A 384 -28.89 14.54 21.21
N GLN A 385 -29.21 13.25 21.39
CA GLN A 385 -29.65 12.38 20.30
C GLN A 385 -30.97 12.84 19.67
N PHE A 386 -31.93 13.26 20.49
CA PHE A 386 -33.21 13.77 19.97
C PHE A 386 -33.02 15.00 19.08
N ARG A 387 -32.18 15.96 19.51
CA ARG A 387 -31.85 17.15 18.70
C ARG A 387 -31.13 16.80 17.40
N LEU A 388 -30.22 15.81 17.44
CA LEU A 388 -29.54 15.33 16.24
C LEU A 388 -30.56 14.75 15.23
N PHE A 389 -31.51 13.92 15.69
CA PHE A 389 -32.55 13.38 14.82
C PHE A 389 -33.47 14.47 14.26
N GLU A 390 -33.83 15.49 15.03
CA GLU A 390 -34.56 16.66 14.51
C GLU A 390 -33.77 17.35 13.40
N GLN A 391 -32.46 17.59 13.58
CA GLN A 391 -31.63 18.21 12.56
C GLN A 391 -31.50 17.35 11.29
N VAL A 392 -31.41 16.02 11.44
CA VAL A 392 -31.44 15.07 10.31
C VAL A 392 -32.74 15.17 9.53
N VAL A 393 -33.88 15.22 10.22
CA VAL A 393 -35.19 15.38 9.58
C VAL A 393 -35.29 16.75 8.89
N ASP A 394 -34.80 17.82 9.52
CA ASP A 394 -34.85 19.17 8.97
C ASP A 394 -34.00 19.32 7.70
N VAL A 395 -32.78 18.77 7.67
CA VAL A 395 -31.91 18.85 6.48
C VAL A 395 -32.47 18.02 5.33
N ILE A 396 -33.02 16.84 5.62
CA ILE A 396 -33.70 15.99 4.64
C ILE A 396 -34.96 16.70 4.12
N GLY A 397 -35.74 17.31 5.00
CA GLY A 397 -36.92 18.11 4.65
C GLY A 397 -36.58 19.31 3.77
N GLN A 398 -35.46 20.00 4.06
CA GLN A 398 -34.98 21.11 3.24
C GLN A 398 -34.57 20.67 1.83
N ALA A 399 -33.95 19.49 1.69
CA ALA A 399 -33.62 18.93 0.38
C ALA A 399 -34.88 18.45 -0.36
N ALA A 400 -35.80 17.77 0.33
CA ALA A 400 -37.06 17.29 -0.21
C ALA A 400 -37.99 18.43 -0.68
N ALA A 401 -37.87 19.61 -0.09
CA ALA A 401 -38.60 20.81 -0.52
C ALA A 401 -38.14 21.37 -1.88
N GLN A 402 -36.91 21.05 -2.30
CA GLN A 402 -36.37 21.49 -3.60
C GLN A 402 -36.69 20.51 -4.72
N GLN A 403 -36.67 19.21 -4.40
CA GLN A 403 -36.97 18.14 -5.34
C GLN A 403 -37.40 16.88 -4.57
N PRO A 404 -38.25 16.02 -5.14
CA PRO A 404 -38.61 14.75 -4.51
C PRO A 404 -37.37 13.92 -4.18
N LEU A 405 -37.29 13.42 -2.95
CA LEU A 405 -36.15 12.68 -2.43
C LEU A 405 -36.55 11.26 -2.02
N LEU A 406 -35.79 10.28 -2.50
CA LEU A 406 -35.84 8.89 -2.05
C LEU A 406 -34.53 8.54 -1.36
N LEU A 407 -34.59 8.28 -0.05
CA LEU A 407 -33.47 7.78 0.74
C LEU A 407 -33.62 6.27 0.93
N ILE A 408 -32.63 5.51 0.48
CA ILE A 408 -32.55 4.06 0.66
C ILE A 408 -31.40 3.78 1.61
N VAL A 409 -31.70 3.06 2.70
CA VAL A 409 -30.69 2.52 3.61
C VAL A 409 -30.76 1.00 3.50
N ASP A 410 -29.75 0.40 2.87
CA ASP A 410 -29.66 -1.04 2.66
C ASP A 410 -28.81 -1.71 3.74
N ASP A 411 -29.10 -2.99 3.99
CA ASP A 411 -28.40 -3.86 4.93
C ASP A 411 -28.44 -3.39 6.40
N LEU A 412 -29.60 -2.91 6.87
CA LEU A 412 -29.87 -2.66 8.29
C LEU A 412 -30.01 -4.00 9.03
N GLN A 413 -28.98 -4.41 9.78
CA GLN A 413 -28.99 -5.59 10.67
C GLN A 413 -29.24 -5.21 12.13
#